data_AF-A0A059FSK0-F1
#
_entry.id   AF-A0A059FSK0-F1
#
_cell.length_a   1.000
_cell.length_b   1.000
_cell.length_c   1.000
_cell.angle_alpha   90.00
_cell.angle_beta   90.00
_cell.angle_gamma   90.00
#
_symmetry.space_group_name_H-M   'P 1'
#
loop_
_entity.id
_entity.type
_entity.pdbx_description
1 polymer ?
#
loop_
_entity_poly.entity_id
_entity_poly.type
_entity_poly.pdbx_seq_one_letter_code
_entity_poly.pdbx_strand_id
1 'polypeptide(L)'
;MKAVVDGRIVATIGGEKREWYVTHVDSDGEWKSGSFWRDAPMKSAHLAISGLTEKDIKPTGKGDMRLSMIVTNLSGSPQVMSSQMFFLPDGPVKAWASDENGSFAVVVDHVSIDGDFLELEGDFAGEVALDAKYDTEMPRTFKVEDGAFDVRVRKYD
;
A
#
# COMPACT_ATOMS: atom_id res chain seq x y z
N MET A 1 -13.18 -15.33 9.60
CA MET A 1 -12.51 -14.50 10.64
C MET A 1 -12.93 -13.07 10.40
N LYS A 2 -13.21 -12.30 11.45
CA LYS A 2 -13.62 -10.90 11.28
C LYS A 2 -12.37 -10.05 11.17
N ALA A 3 -12.22 -9.33 10.07
CA ALA A 3 -11.11 -8.42 9.89
C ALA A 3 -11.35 -7.11 10.67
N VAL A 4 -10.27 -6.50 11.10
CA VAL A 4 -10.24 -5.17 11.70
C VAL A 4 -9.69 -4.20 10.66
N VAL A 5 -10.26 -2.99 10.59
CA VAL A 5 -9.80 -1.93 9.67
C VAL A 5 -8.78 -1.06 10.39
N ASP A 6 -7.56 -1.01 9.88
CA ASP A 6 -6.43 -0.23 10.41
C ASP A 6 -6.20 1.07 9.67
N GLY A 7 -6.94 1.29 8.58
CA GLY A 7 -6.73 2.47 7.76
C GLY A 7 -7.42 2.39 6.43
N ARG A 8 -7.19 3.42 5.63
CA ARG A 8 -7.76 3.56 4.29
C ARG A 8 -6.75 4.12 3.33
N ILE A 9 -6.98 3.76 2.08
CA ILE A 9 -6.29 4.33 0.92
C ILE A 9 -7.37 4.79 -0.04
N VAL A 10 -7.22 5.97 -0.59
CA VAL A 10 -8.08 6.48 -1.67
C VAL A 10 -7.20 6.94 -2.82
N ALA A 11 -7.68 6.78 -4.05
CA ALA A 11 -7.01 7.33 -5.24
C ALA A 11 -7.98 7.36 -6.42
N THR A 12 -7.68 8.21 -7.40
CA THR A 12 -8.28 8.17 -8.72
C THR A 12 -7.40 7.33 -9.63
N ILE A 13 -7.93 6.21 -10.13
CA ILE A 13 -7.24 5.31 -11.07
C ILE A 13 -7.96 5.36 -12.41
N GLY A 14 -7.26 5.79 -13.47
CA GLY A 14 -7.85 5.85 -14.81
C GLY A 14 -9.12 6.70 -14.89
N GLY A 15 -9.21 7.77 -14.08
CA GLY A 15 -10.37 8.65 -13.99
C GLY A 15 -11.48 8.19 -13.03
N GLU A 16 -11.34 7.03 -12.39
CA GLU A 16 -12.32 6.53 -11.42
C GLU A 16 -11.77 6.62 -9.99
N LYS A 17 -12.51 7.30 -9.11
CA LYS A 17 -12.17 7.35 -7.67
C LYS A 17 -12.47 6.02 -7.00
N ARG A 18 -11.50 5.52 -6.25
CA ARG A 18 -11.52 4.23 -5.56
C ARG A 18 -11.11 4.40 -4.09
N GLU A 19 -11.60 3.49 -3.26
CA GLU A 19 -11.27 3.38 -1.83
C GLU A 19 -10.88 1.93 -1.54
N TRP A 20 -9.83 1.76 -0.74
CA TRP A 20 -9.38 0.48 -0.22
C TRP A 20 -9.28 0.54 1.30
N TYR A 21 -9.56 -0.60 1.93
CA TYR A 21 -9.45 -0.81 3.36
C TYR A 21 -8.12 -1.49 3.67
N VAL A 22 -7.32 -0.89 4.54
CA VAL A 22 -6.18 -1.58 5.15
C VAL A 22 -6.72 -2.36 6.33
N THR A 23 -6.51 -3.68 6.33
CA THR A 23 -7.10 -4.56 7.33
C THR A 23 -6.10 -5.57 7.85
N HIS A 24 -6.37 -6.08 9.05
CA HIS A 24 -5.72 -7.25 9.60
C HIS A 24 -6.72 -8.28 10.11
N VAL A 25 -6.22 -9.50 10.27
CA VAL A 25 -6.93 -10.57 10.97
C VAL A 25 -6.03 -11.09 12.08
N ASP A 26 -6.56 -11.00 13.29
CA ASP A 26 -6.06 -11.72 14.45
C ASP A 26 -6.90 -12.99 14.66
N SER A 27 -6.23 -14.10 14.90
CA SER A 27 -6.85 -15.35 15.35
C SER A 27 -6.03 -15.92 16.50
N ASP A 28 -6.70 -16.20 17.62
CA ASP A 28 -6.09 -16.84 18.79
C ASP A 28 -4.91 -16.05 19.37
N GLY A 29 -4.98 -14.71 19.27
CA GLY A 29 -3.91 -13.80 19.71
C GLY A 29 -2.74 -13.68 18.74
N GLU A 30 -2.80 -14.35 17.58
CA GLU A 30 -1.78 -14.29 16.54
C GLU A 30 -2.23 -13.48 15.33
N TRP A 31 -1.34 -12.63 14.82
CA TRP A 31 -1.53 -11.87 13.60
C TRP A 31 -1.40 -12.78 12.39
N LYS A 32 -2.52 -13.12 11.77
CA LYS A 32 -2.54 -14.06 10.64
C LYS A 32 -2.29 -13.38 9.30
N SER A 33 -2.65 -12.11 9.18
CA SER A 33 -2.50 -11.33 7.96
C SER A 33 -2.69 -9.85 8.22
N GLY A 34 -1.99 -8.99 7.48
CA GLY A 34 -2.24 -7.56 7.45
C GLY A 34 -1.13 -6.81 6.73
N SER A 35 -1.13 -5.49 6.87
CA SER A 35 -0.03 -4.63 6.44
C SER A 35 1.08 -4.59 7.47
N PHE A 36 2.32 -4.51 7.02
CA PHE A 36 3.48 -4.63 7.90
C PHE A 36 4.59 -3.64 7.59
N TRP A 37 5.38 -3.33 8.62
CA TRP A 37 6.66 -2.65 8.49
C TRP A 37 7.78 -3.47 9.13
N ARG A 38 9.01 -3.24 8.69
CA ARG A 38 10.23 -3.83 9.27
C ARG A 38 11.26 -2.76 9.53
N ASP A 39 12.02 -2.91 10.60
CA ASP A 39 13.23 -2.13 10.81
C ASP A 39 14.19 -2.35 9.65
N ALA A 40 14.78 -1.26 9.18
CA ALA A 40 15.81 -1.29 8.17
C ALA A 40 17.01 -0.42 8.60
N PRO A 41 18.20 -0.61 7.99
CA PRO A 41 19.39 0.14 8.34
C PRO A 41 19.16 1.65 8.32
N MET A 42 19.97 2.39 9.08
CA MET A 42 19.94 3.86 9.09
C MET A 42 18.62 4.47 9.61
N LYS A 43 17.93 3.80 10.55
CA LYS A 43 16.67 4.29 11.15
C LYS A 43 15.57 4.47 10.09
N SER A 44 15.40 3.46 9.23
CA SER A 44 14.36 3.43 8.21
C SER A 44 13.34 2.33 8.49
N ALA A 45 12.15 2.48 7.93
CA ALA A 45 11.10 1.46 7.90
C ALA A 45 10.88 1.00 6.46
N HIS A 46 10.90 -0.31 6.24
CA HIS A 46 10.42 -0.92 5.00
C HIS A 46 8.96 -1.28 5.18
N LEU A 47 8.08 -0.69 4.38
CA LEU A 47 6.64 -0.84 4.49
C LEU A 47 6.06 -1.67 3.35
N ALA A 48 5.05 -2.48 3.68
CA ALA A 48 4.17 -3.13 2.73
C ALA A 48 2.73 -2.96 3.21
N ILE A 49 2.01 -2.07 2.54
CA ILE A 49 0.61 -1.74 2.83
C ILE A 49 -0.26 -2.43 1.79
N SER A 50 -1.23 -3.22 2.24
CA SER A 50 -2.19 -3.92 1.38
C SER A 50 -3.58 -3.31 1.58
N GLY A 51 -4.15 -2.78 0.51
CA GLY A 51 -5.50 -2.21 0.47
C GLY A 51 -6.47 -3.17 -0.22
N LEU A 52 -7.55 -3.52 0.48
CA LEU A 52 -8.60 -4.41 0.00
C LEU A 52 -9.83 -3.63 -0.47
N THR A 53 -10.50 -4.10 -1.51
CA THR A 53 -11.76 -3.48 -1.99
C THR A 53 -12.95 -3.65 -1.02
N GLU A 54 -12.82 -4.57 -0.07
CA GLU A 54 -13.82 -4.84 0.96
C GLU A 54 -13.17 -4.86 2.35
N LYS A 55 -13.97 -4.66 3.40
CA LYS A 55 -13.50 -4.73 4.79
C LYS A 55 -13.15 -6.16 5.22
N ASP A 56 -13.73 -7.17 4.57
CA ASP A 56 -13.45 -8.57 4.86
C ASP A 56 -12.30 -9.08 3.99
N ILE A 57 -11.42 -9.91 4.58
CA ILE A 57 -10.32 -10.53 3.82
C ILE A 57 -10.89 -11.62 2.91
N LYS A 58 -10.86 -11.38 1.61
CA LYS A 58 -11.21 -12.36 0.57
C LYS A 58 -9.97 -12.70 -0.27
N PRO A 59 -9.72 -13.97 -0.57
CA PRO A 59 -8.52 -14.41 -1.29
C PRO A 59 -8.54 -14.09 -2.80
N THR A 60 -9.46 -13.24 -3.27
CA THR A 60 -9.57 -12.95 -4.70
C THR A 60 -8.46 -12.03 -5.20
N GLY A 61 -7.97 -11.11 -4.34
CA GLY A 61 -7.01 -10.07 -4.72
C GLY A 61 -7.57 -9.05 -5.72
N LYS A 62 -8.84 -9.16 -6.12
CA LYS A 62 -9.38 -8.48 -7.29
C LYS A 62 -9.69 -7.02 -6.97
N GLY A 63 -9.10 -6.13 -7.75
CA GLY A 63 -9.17 -4.70 -7.54
C GLY A 63 -8.33 -4.22 -6.37
N ASP A 64 -7.63 -5.10 -5.66
CA ASP A 64 -6.81 -4.74 -4.50
C ASP A 64 -5.54 -4.01 -4.94
N MET A 65 -4.90 -3.34 -4.00
CA MET A 65 -3.68 -2.57 -4.23
C MET A 65 -2.63 -2.88 -3.17
N ARG A 66 -1.36 -2.72 -3.55
CA ARG A 66 -0.23 -2.78 -2.62
C ARG A 66 0.65 -1.57 -2.80
N LEU A 67 0.98 -0.91 -1.71
CA LEU A 67 1.95 0.17 -1.65
C LEU A 67 3.15 -0.31 -0.84
N SER A 68 4.32 -0.33 -1.46
CA SER A 68 5.59 -0.61 -0.79
C SER A 68 6.41 0.67 -0.76
N MET A 69 7.08 0.97 0.35
CA MET A 69 7.93 2.16 0.43
C MET A 69 9.02 2.00 1.49
N ILE A 70 10.09 2.78 1.35
CA ILE A 70 11.14 2.94 2.36
C ILE A 70 11.01 4.36 2.92
N VAL A 71 10.68 4.47 4.21
CA VAL A 71 10.57 5.76 4.90
C VAL A 71 11.73 5.89 5.89
N THR A 72 12.47 7.00 5.81
CA THR A 72 13.54 7.37 6.75
C THR A 72 13.08 8.51 7.65
N ASN A 73 13.90 8.82 8.67
CA ASN A 73 13.68 9.96 9.56
C ASN A 73 12.35 9.90 10.32
N LEU A 74 11.98 8.70 10.79
CA LEU A 74 10.70 8.39 11.45
C LEU A 74 10.40 9.18 12.74
N SER A 75 11.37 9.94 13.26
CA SER A 75 11.24 10.72 14.50
C SER A 75 11.25 12.24 14.25
N GLY A 76 10.97 12.69 13.03
CA GLY A 76 11.08 14.08 12.64
C GLY A 76 10.35 14.38 11.33
N SER A 77 11.10 14.75 10.29
CA SER A 77 10.56 14.98 8.95
C SER A 77 10.75 13.72 8.10
N PRO A 78 9.74 12.84 8.00
CA PRO A 78 9.86 11.60 7.24
C PRO A 78 10.23 11.88 5.78
N GLN A 79 11.04 11.00 5.20
CA GLN A 79 11.42 11.07 3.80
C GLN A 79 11.21 9.72 3.15
N VAL A 80 10.58 9.72 1.96
CA VAL A 80 10.42 8.51 1.17
C VAL A 80 11.66 8.35 0.28
N MET A 81 12.43 7.30 0.51
CA MET A 81 13.61 6.97 -0.31
C MET A 81 13.25 6.24 -1.60
N SER A 82 12.25 5.37 -1.53
CA SER A 82 11.72 4.63 -2.67
C SER A 82 10.27 4.26 -2.39
N SER A 83 9.50 4.11 -3.45
CA SER A 83 8.13 3.62 -3.36
C SER A 83 7.77 2.79 -4.59
N GLN A 84 6.82 1.89 -4.44
CA GLN A 84 6.27 1.12 -5.53
C GLN A 84 4.80 0.84 -5.26
N MET A 85 3.95 1.11 -6.26
CA MET A 85 2.55 0.73 -6.22
C MET A 85 2.33 -0.48 -7.13
N PHE A 86 1.53 -1.43 -6.66
CA PHE A 86 0.93 -2.49 -7.46
C PHE A 86 -0.58 -2.37 -7.42
N PHE A 87 -1.22 -2.49 -8.58
CA PHE A 87 -2.66 -2.59 -8.70
C PHE A 87 -3.05 -3.92 -9.35
N LEU A 88 -4.02 -4.62 -8.75
CA LEU A 88 -4.39 -5.99 -9.07
C LEU A 88 -5.84 -6.08 -9.60
N PRO A 89 -6.18 -5.51 -10.78
CA PRO A 89 -7.58 -5.39 -11.23
C PRO A 89 -8.29 -6.74 -11.39
N ASP A 90 -7.54 -7.80 -11.72
CA ASP A 90 -8.02 -9.17 -11.92
C ASP A 90 -7.46 -10.14 -10.87
N GLY A 91 -6.94 -9.63 -9.75
CA GLY A 91 -6.26 -10.43 -8.74
C GLY A 91 -4.76 -10.57 -9.02
N PRO A 92 -4.06 -11.48 -8.30
CA PRO A 92 -2.59 -11.59 -8.34
C PRO A 92 -2.04 -12.06 -9.71
N VAL A 93 -2.90 -12.48 -10.64
CA VAL A 93 -2.51 -12.96 -11.96
C VAL A 93 -2.05 -11.81 -12.87
N LYS A 94 -2.63 -10.62 -12.73
CA LYS A 94 -2.28 -9.43 -13.52
C LYS A 94 -2.05 -8.25 -12.58
N ALA A 95 -0.82 -7.72 -12.61
CA ALA A 95 -0.43 -6.57 -11.82
C ALA A 95 0.07 -5.45 -12.73
N TRP A 96 -0.38 -4.23 -12.45
CA TRP A 96 0.24 -3.00 -12.96
C TRP A 96 1.13 -2.47 -11.85
N ALA A 97 2.37 -2.17 -12.18
CA ALA A 97 3.34 -1.66 -11.24
C ALA A 97 3.86 -0.31 -11.68
N SER A 98 4.15 0.58 -10.73
CA SER A 98 5.05 1.70 -11.03
C SER A 98 6.44 1.14 -11.35
N ASP A 99 7.22 1.85 -12.19
CA ASP A 99 8.57 1.43 -12.59
C ASP A 99 9.39 0.95 -11.38
N GLU A 100 10.21 -0.09 -11.60
CA GLU A 100 11.03 -0.73 -10.58
C GLU A 100 12.03 0.24 -9.91
N ASN A 101 12.24 1.42 -10.52
CA ASN A 101 13.11 2.49 -10.00
C ASN A 101 12.42 3.49 -9.06
N GLY A 102 11.16 3.26 -8.69
CA GLY A 102 10.46 4.08 -7.70
C GLY A 102 10.03 5.45 -8.19
N SER A 103 9.58 5.54 -9.44
CA SER A 103 9.04 6.77 -10.05
C SER A 103 7.61 7.12 -9.60
N PHE A 104 7.05 6.36 -8.65
CA PHE A 104 5.80 6.71 -7.99
C PHE A 104 6.08 7.73 -6.89
N ALA A 105 5.44 8.89 -6.96
CA ALA A 105 5.65 9.94 -5.98
C ALA A 105 4.81 9.62 -4.74
N VAL A 106 5.47 9.48 -3.60
CA VAL A 106 4.81 9.34 -2.30
C VAL A 106 5.40 10.40 -1.38
N VAL A 107 4.52 11.10 -0.69
CA VAL A 107 4.86 12.03 0.39
C VAL A 107 4.26 11.44 1.67
N VAL A 108 5.06 11.45 2.74
CA VAL A 108 4.57 11.10 4.08
C VAL A 108 4.55 12.39 4.86
N ASP A 109 3.35 12.80 5.31
CA ASP A 109 3.14 14.04 6.06
C ASP A 109 3.24 13.79 7.56
N HIS A 110 2.72 12.66 8.01
CA HIS A 110 2.76 12.25 9.40
C HIS A 110 3.33 10.85 9.55
N VAL A 111 4.18 10.68 10.57
CA VAL A 111 4.64 9.38 11.02
C VAL A 111 4.72 9.35 12.54
N SER A 112 4.21 8.29 13.16
CA SER A 112 4.31 8.05 14.60
C SER A 112 4.56 6.57 14.88
N ILE A 113 5.27 6.27 15.98
CA ILE A 113 5.49 4.89 16.45
C ILE A 113 4.78 4.71 17.78
N ASP A 114 3.83 3.77 17.84
CA ASP A 114 3.09 3.36 19.03
C ASP A 114 3.31 1.85 19.29
N GLY A 115 4.29 1.54 20.15
CA GLY A 115 4.70 0.15 20.40
C GLY A 115 5.18 -0.53 19.13
N ASP A 116 4.49 -1.60 18.73
CA ASP A 116 4.78 -2.33 17.48
C ASP A 116 4.12 -1.70 16.26
N PHE A 117 3.38 -0.62 16.40
CA PHE A 117 2.65 0.00 15.29
C PHE A 117 3.34 1.25 14.78
N LEU A 118 3.30 1.42 13.47
CA LEU A 118 3.70 2.63 12.77
C LEU A 118 2.43 3.23 12.14
N GLU A 119 2.09 4.44 12.54
CA GLU A 119 0.97 5.22 11.98
C GLU A 119 1.50 6.19 10.92
N LEU A 120 0.83 6.26 9.78
CA LEU A 120 1.30 6.98 8.60
C LEU A 120 0.12 7.69 7.93
N GLU A 121 0.35 8.96 7.60
CA GLU A 121 -0.54 9.75 6.77
C GLU A 121 0.28 10.35 5.62
N GLY A 122 -0.31 10.41 4.43
CA GLY A 122 0.32 11.10 3.32
C GLY A 122 -0.38 10.92 1.99
N ASP A 123 0.25 11.48 0.96
CA ASP A 123 -0.28 11.54 -0.40
C ASP A 123 0.58 10.76 -1.39
N PHE A 124 0.00 10.39 -2.52
CA PHE A 124 0.72 9.77 -3.62
C PHE A 124 0.09 10.03 -4.99
N ALA A 125 0.92 10.01 -6.01
CA ALA A 125 0.50 10.07 -7.41
C ALA A 125 1.57 9.48 -8.32
N GLY A 126 1.18 9.09 -9.53
CA GLY A 126 2.13 8.61 -10.53
C GLY A 126 1.46 7.86 -11.66
N GLU A 127 2.25 7.04 -12.34
CA GLU A 127 1.78 6.15 -13.39
C GLU A 127 2.17 4.71 -13.04
N VAL A 128 1.31 3.77 -13.38
CA VAL A 128 1.63 2.35 -13.32
C VAL A 128 1.43 1.72 -14.68
N ALA A 129 2.25 0.72 -14.97
CA ALA A 129 2.33 0.05 -16.26
C ALA A 129 2.24 -1.47 -16.10
N LEU A 130 1.65 -2.12 -17.09
CA LEU A 130 1.61 -3.58 -17.21
C LEU A 130 2.93 -4.09 -17.80
N ASP A 131 3.62 -5.01 -17.11
CA ASP A 131 4.75 -5.74 -17.70
C ASP A 131 4.24 -6.61 -18.87
N ALA A 132 4.88 -6.49 -20.03
CA ALA A 132 4.28 -6.66 -21.37
C ALA A 132 3.97 -8.10 -21.82
N LYS A 133 3.49 -8.98 -20.94
CA LYS A 133 3.28 -10.43 -21.22
C LYS A 133 1.82 -10.87 -21.24
N TYR A 134 0.87 -9.98 -20.94
CA TYR A 134 -0.54 -10.34 -20.77
C TYR A 134 -1.45 -9.62 -21.77
N ASP A 135 -2.41 -10.35 -22.33
CA ASP A 135 -3.52 -9.77 -23.08
C ASP A 135 -4.52 -9.17 -22.09
N THR A 136 -4.99 -7.95 -22.36
CA THR A 136 -5.81 -7.19 -21.41
C THR A 136 -6.80 -6.26 -22.10
N GLU A 137 -8.01 -6.17 -21.55
CA GLU A 137 -9.02 -5.18 -21.92
C GLU A 137 -8.75 -3.82 -21.28
N MET A 138 -7.94 -3.77 -20.22
CA MET A 138 -7.52 -2.53 -19.57
C MET A 138 -6.36 -1.87 -20.32
N PRO A 139 -6.20 -0.53 -20.22
CA PRO A 139 -5.06 0.15 -20.83
C PRO A 139 -3.73 -0.35 -20.23
N ARG A 140 -2.68 -0.36 -21.05
CA ARG A 140 -1.33 -0.81 -20.63
C ARG A 140 -0.71 0.07 -19.56
N THR A 141 -1.11 1.34 -19.52
CA THR A 141 -0.72 2.30 -18.50
C THR A 141 -1.94 3.07 -18.03
N PHE A 142 -1.93 3.50 -16.78
CA PHE A 142 -2.91 4.44 -16.27
C PHE A 142 -2.30 5.34 -15.21
N LYS A 143 -2.85 6.55 -15.12
CA LYS A 143 -2.51 7.50 -14.09
C LYS A 143 -3.20 7.15 -12.78
N VAL A 144 -2.46 7.38 -11.70
CA VAL A 144 -2.93 7.39 -10.33
C VAL A 144 -2.82 8.82 -9.85
N GLU A 145 -3.95 9.41 -9.50
CA GLU A 145 -4.11 10.82 -9.14
C GLU A 145 -4.83 10.91 -7.78
N ASP A 146 -4.63 12.03 -7.08
CA ASP A 146 -5.30 12.33 -5.81
C ASP A 146 -5.23 11.18 -4.78
N GLY A 147 -4.10 10.48 -4.77
CA GLY A 147 -3.86 9.35 -3.87
C GLY A 147 -3.59 9.87 -2.46
N ALA A 148 -4.24 9.27 -1.47
CA ALA A 148 -4.01 9.55 -0.06
C ALA A 148 -4.12 8.28 0.78
N PHE A 149 -3.36 8.19 1.85
CA PHE A 149 -3.44 7.12 2.84
C PHE A 149 -3.43 7.68 4.26
N ASP A 150 -4.19 7.02 5.12
CA ASP A 150 -4.16 7.17 6.59
C ASP A 150 -4.27 5.76 7.16
N VAL A 151 -3.14 5.23 7.64
CA VAL A 151 -2.98 3.82 7.94
C VAL A 151 -2.13 3.57 9.17
N ARG A 152 -2.47 2.47 9.85
CA ARG A 152 -1.64 1.86 10.89
C ARG A 152 -1.11 0.52 10.38
N VAL A 153 0.18 0.28 10.52
CA VAL A 153 0.83 -0.98 10.13
C VAL A 153 1.61 -1.58 11.28
N ARG A 154 1.59 -2.91 11.39
CA ARG A 154 2.26 -3.62 12.49
C ARG A 154 3.69 -3.98 12.14
N LYS A 155 4.58 -3.94 13.12
CA LYS A 155 5.95 -4.42 12.99
C LYS A 155 5.93 -5.93 12.72
N TYR A 156 6.71 -6.35 11.74
CA TYR A 156 6.97 -7.75 11.49
C TYR A 156 8.34 -8.10 12.08
N ASP A 157 8.35 -9.06 13.00
CA ASP A 157 9.56 -9.60 13.63
C ASP A 157 10.36 -10.53 12.69
#